data_AF-S8E5F6-F1
#
_entry.id   AF-S8E5F6-F1
#
_cell.length_a   1.000
_cell.length_b   1.000
_cell.length_c   1.000
_cell.angle_alpha   90.00
_cell.angle_beta   90.00
_cell.angle_gamma   90.00
#
_symmetry.space_group_name_H-M   'P 1'
#
loop_
_entity.id
_entity.type
_entity.pdbx_description
1 polymer ?
#
loop_
_entity_poly.entity_id
_entity_poly.type
_entity_poly.pdbx_seq_one_letter_code
_entity_poly.pdbx_strand_id
1 'polypeptide(L)'
;KPTSPRDGVVLSEKRKSLFEPLDAAGNDDNGKKNPCAESLLPPPDFESASYPRGWLIGKKRKLVNVDVVESMRRIAILEMNRKDREIDGLNEQLEEDGRCLEHLQIQLLEERSKRVEAERQNEMLRNQVEMLMEMIQENEADNAAAAEEEG
;
A
#
# COMPACT_ATOMS: atom_id res chain seq x y z
N LYS A 1 -11.02 -24.12 -22.50
CA LYS A 1 -11.79 -22.88 -22.77
C LYS A 1 -11.21 -21.77 -21.89
N PRO A 2 -10.45 -20.80 -22.41
CA PRO A 2 -9.83 -19.74 -21.61
C PRO A 2 -10.53 -18.38 -21.81
N THR A 3 -10.83 -17.69 -20.71
CA THR A 3 -11.13 -16.23 -20.59
C THR A 3 -10.98 -15.92 -19.09
N SER A 4 -10.29 -14.91 -18.56
CA SER A 4 -9.79 -13.64 -19.09
C SER A 4 -8.68 -13.14 -18.13
N PRO A 5 -7.74 -12.28 -18.57
CA PRO A 5 -6.68 -11.73 -17.73
C PRO A 5 -7.14 -10.51 -16.92
N ARG A 6 -6.36 -10.22 -15.89
CA ARG A 6 -6.48 -9.17 -14.87
C ARG A 6 -6.82 -7.79 -15.46
N ASP A 7 -7.85 -7.15 -14.91
CA ASP A 7 -8.15 -5.74 -15.15
C ASP A 7 -6.98 -4.87 -14.66
N GLY A 8 -6.23 -4.33 -15.61
CA GLY A 8 -5.24 -3.30 -15.33
C GLY A 8 -5.94 -2.06 -14.80
N VAL A 9 -5.43 -1.50 -13.69
CA VAL A 9 -5.85 -0.20 -13.17
C VAL A 9 -5.82 0.81 -14.30
N VAL A 10 -7.00 1.30 -14.71
CA VAL A 10 -7.11 2.29 -15.80
C VAL A 10 -6.60 3.62 -15.26
N LEU A 11 -5.30 3.84 -15.42
CA LEU A 11 -4.68 5.13 -15.14
C LEU A 11 -5.24 6.17 -16.12
N SER A 12 -5.53 7.39 -15.65
CA SER A 12 -5.90 8.49 -16.53
C SER A 12 -4.77 8.77 -17.53
N GLU A 13 -5.08 9.25 -18.72
CA GLU A 13 -4.09 9.53 -19.78
C GLU A 13 -2.93 10.39 -19.27
N LYS A 14 -3.23 11.37 -18.41
CA LYS A 14 -2.23 12.21 -17.72
C LYS A 14 -1.24 11.47 -16.82
N ARG A 15 -1.63 10.35 -16.22
CA ARG A 15 -0.72 9.50 -15.44
C ARG A 15 0.00 8.48 -16.31
N LYS A 16 -0.61 8.02 -17.41
CA LYS A 16 0.03 7.10 -18.36
C LYS A 16 1.23 7.75 -19.05
N SER A 17 1.13 9.04 -19.40
CA SER A 17 2.22 9.79 -20.04
C SER A 17 3.45 10.01 -19.17
N LEU A 18 3.39 9.73 -17.86
CA LEU A 18 4.55 9.83 -16.96
C LEU A 18 5.43 8.57 -16.99
N PHE A 19 4.90 7.47 -17.52
CA PHE A 19 5.57 6.16 -17.55
C PHE A 19 5.74 5.62 -18.97
N GLU A 20 5.38 6.41 -19.99
CA GLU A 20 5.68 6.09 -21.37
C GLU A 20 7.19 6.23 -21.58
N PRO A 21 7.91 5.14 -21.90
CA PRO A 21 9.33 5.20 -22.19
C PRO A 21 9.53 6.14 -23.37
N LEU A 22 10.35 7.19 -23.20
CA LEU A 22 10.77 8.02 -24.32
C LEU A 22 11.55 7.11 -25.27
N ASP A 23 10.91 6.72 -26.38
CA ASP A 23 11.54 5.91 -27.41
C ASP A 23 12.86 6.57 -27.80
N ALA A 24 13.96 5.91 -27.48
CA ALA A 24 15.25 6.23 -28.04
C ALA A 24 15.09 6.08 -29.55
N ALA A 25 15.09 7.22 -30.25
CA ALA A 25 14.97 7.27 -31.69
C ALA A 25 15.96 6.29 -32.33
N GLY A 26 15.41 5.29 -33.04
CA GLY A 26 16.12 4.46 -34.01
C GLY A 26 17.03 3.41 -33.40
N ASN A 27 16.48 2.21 -33.18
CA ASN A 27 17.29 0.99 -33.13
C ASN A 27 17.85 0.73 -34.53
N ASP A 28 19.15 0.46 -34.66
CA ASP A 28 19.66 -0.44 -35.70
C ASP A 28 20.96 -1.08 -35.23
N ASP A 29 20.95 -2.41 -35.34
CA ASP A 29 22.03 -3.34 -35.07
C ASP A 29 23.32 -2.97 -35.82
N ASN A 30 24.44 -3.32 -35.19
CA ASN A 30 25.81 -3.42 -35.71
C ASN A 30 26.73 -2.19 -35.50
N GLY A 31 27.86 -2.46 -34.82
CA GLY A 31 28.75 -1.49 -34.19
C GLY A 31 29.30 -0.34 -35.06
N LYS A 32 29.66 0.73 -34.34
CA LYS A 32 30.45 1.92 -34.76
C LYS A 32 29.74 2.90 -35.68
N LYS A 33 28.98 3.83 -35.08
CA LYS A 33 28.88 5.21 -35.58
C LYS A 33 28.94 6.18 -34.41
N ASN A 34 29.90 7.08 -34.45
CA ASN A 34 30.02 8.24 -33.55
C ASN A 34 28.65 8.94 -33.44
N PRO A 35 28.25 9.47 -32.27
CA PRO A 35 26.99 10.18 -32.17
C PRO A 35 27.04 11.40 -33.09
N CYS A 36 26.30 11.33 -34.21
CA CYS A 36 26.16 12.43 -35.15
C CYS A 36 25.58 13.64 -34.41
N ALA A 37 26.15 14.81 -34.67
CA ALA A 37 25.80 16.10 -34.06
C ALA A 37 24.30 16.49 -34.19
N GLU A 38 23.54 15.72 -34.97
CA GLU A 38 22.11 15.88 -35.24
C GLU A 38 21.23 15.31 -34.10
N SER A 39 21.70 14.32 -33.33
CA SER A 39 20.98 13.80 -32.13
C SER A 39 21.12 14.71 -30.90
N LEU A 40 21.97 15.73 -30.98
CA LEU A 40 22.12 16.78 -29.97
C LEU A 40 21.26 18.02 -30.28
N LEU A 41 20.46 17.98 -31.35
CA LEU A 41 19.56 19.07 -31.67
C LEU A 41 18.33 18.98 -30.75
N PRO A 42 17.90 20.10 -30.14
CA PRO A 42 16.65 20.12 -29.42
C PRO A 42 15.49 19.80 -30.39
N PRO A 43 14.35 19.29 -29.88
CA PRO A 43 13.17 18.99 -30.69
C PRO A 43 12.83 20.15 -31.63
N PRO A 44 12.31 19.88 -32.85
CA PRO A 44 12.09 20.88 -33.90
C PRO A 44 11.19 22.05 -33.48
N ASP A 45 10.39 21.87 -32.42
CA ASP A 45 9.49 22.88 -31.86
C ASP A 45 10.14 23.72 -30.74
N PHE A 46 11.41 23.50 -30.42
CA PHE A 46 12.10 24.23 -29.37
C PHE A 46 12.63 25.56 -29.90
N GLU A 47 11.80 26.61 -29.77
CA GLU A 47 12.22 27.96 -30.11
C GLU A 47 13.47 28.33 -29.33
N SER A 48 14.51 28.71 -30.06
CA SER A 48 15.78 29.20 -29.54
C SER A 48 15.61 30.36 -28.51
N ALA A 49 14.50 31.11 -28.58
CA ALA A 49 14.12 32.16 -27.65
C ALA A 49 13.63 31.67 -26.27
N SER A 50 13.23 30.41 -26.13
CA SER A 50 12.76 29.79 -24.88
C SER A 50 13.88 29.47 -23.90
N TYR A 51 15.14 29.54 -24.36
CA TYR A 51 16.29 29.43 -23.50
C TYR A 51 16.47 30.70 -22.65
N PRO A 52 16.81 30.57 -21.35
CA PRO A 52 17.20 31.70 -20.53
C PRO A 52 18.25 32.56 -21.25
N ARG A 53 18.10 33.89 -21.19
CA ARG A 53 19.01 34.83 -21.86
C ARG A 53 20.46 34.45 -21.57
N GLY A 54 21.17 33.97 -22.59
CA GLY A 54 22.56 33.48 -22.45
C GLY A 54 22.80 32.01 -22.80
N TRP A 55 21.79 31.24 -23.22
CA TRP A 55 21.94 29.80 -23.53
C TRP A 55 21.95 29.43 -25.03
N LEU A 56 21.59 30.35 -25.94
CA LEU A 56 21.72 30.14 -27.40
C LEU A 56 23.15 29.75 -27.81
N ILE A 57 23.25 28.66 -28.57
CA ILE A 57 24.43 28.12 -29.23
C ILE A 57 24.88 29.07 -30.36
N GLY A 58 26.08 29.65 -30.23
CA GLY A 58 26.64 30.56 -31.24
C GLY A 58 27.70 31.53 -30.69
N LYS A 59 28.96 31.27 -31.05
CA LYS A 59 30.22 32.02 -30.86
C LYS A 59 30.30 32.96 -29.63
N LYS A 60 30.89 32.42 -28.55
CA LYS A 60 31.21 33.02 -27.24
C LYS A 60 30.10 32.99 -26.18
N ARG A 61 29.57 31.79 -25.90
CA ARG A 61 28.98 31.47 -24.59
C ARG A 61 29.69 30.24 -24.03
N LYS A 62 29.95 30.23 -22.72
CA LYS A 62 30.58 29.07 -22.06
C LYS A 62 29.53 27.97 -22.00
N LEU A 63 29.61 27.01 -22.92
CA LEU A 63 28.93 25.73 -22.77
C LEU A 63 29.35 25.17 -21.40
N VAL A 64 28.38 24.73 -20.59
CA VAL A 64 28.71 24.04 -19.34
C VAL A 64 29.55 22.83 -19.72
N ASN A 65 30.64 22.59 -18.98
CA ASN A 65 31.56 21.49 -19.30
C ASN A 65 30.78 20.18 -19.41
N VAL A 66 31.03 19.43 -20.48
CA VAL A 66 30.36 18.15 -20.76
C VAL A 66 30.48 17.21 -19.56
N ASP A 67 31.64 17.19 -18.89
CA ASP A 67 31.88 16.38 -17.70
C ASP A 67 30.97 16.74 -16.51
N VAL A 68 30.63 18.03 -16.36
CA VAL A 68 29.71 18.49 -15.30
C VAL A 68 28.30 18.02 -15.59
N VAL A 69 27.85 18.14 -16.85
CA VAL A 69 26.52 17.66 -17.27
C VAL A 69 26.42 16.14 -17.10
N GLU A 70 27.46 15.41 -17.50
CA GLU A 70 27.48 13.96 -17.36
C GLU A 70 27.58 13.51 -15.89
N SER A 71 28.31 14.26 -15.06
CA SER A 71 28.35 14.06 -13.61
C SER A 71 26.98 14.26 -12.97
N MET A 72 26.27 15.34 -13.33
CA MET A 72 24.91 15.60 -12.84
C MET A 72 23.95 14.46 -13.23
N ARG A 73 24.03 13.99 -14.48
CA ARG A 73 23.24 12.84 -14.94
C ARG A 73 23.54 11.59 -14.12
N ARG A 74 24.82 11.27 -13.90
CA ARG A 74 25.23 10.11 -13.09
C ARG A 74 24.70 10.20 -11.66
N ILE A 75 24.80 11.36 -11.03
CA ILE A 75 24.31 11.58 -9.65
C ILE A 75 22.79 11.42 -9.59
N ALA A 76 22.06 12.00 -10.55
CA ALA A 76 20.60 11.89 -10.59
C ALA A 76 20.13 10.44 -10.72
N ILE A 77 20.78 9.65 -11.59
CA ILE A 77 20.45 8.22 -11.75
C ILE A 77 20.76 7.45 -10.47
N LEU A 78 21.92 7.69 -9.85
CA LEU A 78 22.28 7.02 -8.58
C LEU A 78 21.30 7.35 -7.46
N GLU A 79 20.88 8.61 -7.37
CA GLU A 79 19.90 9.04 -6.37
C GLU A 79 18.51 8.43 -6.63
N MET A 80 18.09 8.34 -7.90
CA MET A 80 16.84 7.67 -8.28
C MET A 80 16.89 6.19 -7.90
N ASN A 81 17.95 5.47 -8.27
CA ASN A 81 18.12 4.05 -7.93
C ASN A 81 18.25 3.80 -6.41
N ARG A 82 18.72 4.80 -5.65
CA ARG A 82 18.71 4.74 -4.18
C ARG A 82 17.30 4.86 -3.65
N LYS A 83 16.53 5.83 -4.14
CA LYS A 83 15.13 6.05 -3.75
C LYS A 83 14.24 4.88 -4.13
N ASP A 84 14.43 4.29 -5.31
CA ASP A 84 13.64 3.14 -5.75
C ASP A 84 13.80 1.98 -4.75
N ARG A 85 15.03 1.69 -4.30
CA ARG A 85 15.28 0.67 -3.27
C ARG A 85 14.65 1.00 -1.91
N GLU A 86 14.63 2.28 -1.55
CA GLU A 86 13.97 2.71 -0.31
C GLU A 86 12.44 2.56 -0.41
N ILE A 87 11.86 2.91 -1.56
CA ILE A 87 10.43 2.73 -1.85
C ILE A 87 10.07 1.25 -1.83
N ASP A 88 10.88 0.39 -2.44
CA ASP A 88 10.66 -1.06 -2.43
C ASP A 88 10.64 -1.59 -0.99
N GLY A 89 11.61 -1.21 -0.15
CA GLY A 89 11.63 -1.62 1.25
C GLY A 89 10.45 -1.08 2.07
N LEU A 90 10.01 0.16 1.83
CA LEU A 90 8.82 0.71 2.47
C LEU A 90 7.54 -0.02 2.03
N ASN A 91 7.44 -0.43 0.76
CA ASN A 91 6.31 -1.20 0.27
C ASN A 91 6.27 -2.60 0.88
N GLU A 92 7.41 -3.28 0.99
CA GLU A 92 7.52 -4.58 1.67
C GLU A 92 7.03 -4.48 3.13
N GLN A 93 7.48 -3.46 3.86
CA GLN A 93 7.02 -3.21 5.23
C GLN A 93 5.51 -2.95 5.29
N LEU A 94 4.96 -2.16 4.36
CA LEU A 94 3.53 -1.87 4.32
C LEU A 94 2.71 -3.15 4.06
N GLU A 95 3.19 -4.04 3.20
CA GLU A 95 2.55 -5.32 2.94
C GLU A 95 2.59 -6.25 4.18
N GLU A 96 3.72 -6.27 4.90
CA GLU A 96 3.86 -7.01 6.17
C GLU A 96 2.90 -6.50 7.23
N ASP A 97 2.86 -5.18 7.43
CA ASP A 97 1.95 -4.53 8.36
C ASP A 97 0.49 -4.82 7.99
N GLY A 98 0.15 -4.79 6.69
CA GLY A 98 -1.17 -5.17 6.19
C GLY A 98 -1.56 -6.61 6.54
N ARG A 99 -0.65 -7.57 6.34
CA ARG A 99 -0.87 -8.98 6.74
C ARG A 99 -1.05 -9.14 8.24
N CYS A 100 -0.26 -8.42 9.04
CA CYS A 100 -0.36 -8.45 10.50
C CYS A 100 -1.72 -7.92 10.97
N LEU A 101 -2.17 -6.79 10.39
CA LEU A 101 -3.48 -6.20 10.68
C LEU A 101 -4.64 -7.13 10.32
N GLU A 102 -4.58 -7.79 9.17
CA GLU A 102 -5.60 -8.78 8.78
C GLU A 102 -5.69 -9.93 9.79
N HIS A 103 -4.53 -10.46 10.21
CA HIS A 103 -4.48 -11.52 11.20
C HIS A 103 -5.10 -11.09 12.55
N LEU A 104 -4.75 -9.90 13.03
CA LEU A 104 -5.31 -9.34 14.27
C LEU A 104 -6.83 -9.09 14.15
N GLN A 105 -7.32 -8.68 12.98
CA GLN A 105 -8.74 -8.47 12.76
C GLN A 105 -9.53 -9.78 12.85
N ILE A 106 -8.98 -10.88 12.30
CA ILE A 106 -9.57 -12.22 12.42
C ILE A 106 -9.58 -12.66 13.89
N GLN A 107 -8.45 -12.56 14.59
CA GLN A 107 -8.37 -12.91 16.02
C GLN A 107 -9.39 -12.13 16.86
N LEU A 108 -9.55 -10.83 16.60
CA LEU A 108 -10.52 -10.00 17.31
C LEU A 108 -11.96 -10.48 17.08
N LEU A 109 -12.31 -10.89 15.86
CA LEU A 109 -13.63 -11.43 15.55
C LEU A 109 -13.87 -12.76 16.26
N GLU A 110 -12.87 -13.64 16.29
CA GLU A 110 -12.95 -14.91 17.01
C GLU A 110 -13.15 -14.68 18.51
N GLU A 111 -12.39 -13.78 19.13
CA GLU A 111 -12.51 -13.46 20.55
C GLU A 111 -13.87 -12.83 20.89
N ARG A 112 -14.40 -11.97 20.01
CA ARG A 112 -15.76 -11.44 20.15
C ARG A 112 -16.82 -12.55 20.12
N SER A 113 -16.68 -13.50 19.19
CA SER A 113 -17.58 -14.65 19.08
C SER A 113 -17.53 -15.52 20.34
N LYS A 114 -16.32 -15.86 20.81
CA LYS A 114 -16.12 -16.62 22.06
C LYS A 114 -16.72 -15.91 23.26
N ARG A 115 -16.54 -14.59 23.35
CA ARG A 115 -17.11 -13.78 24.43
C ARG A 115 -18.64 -13.84 24.45
N VAL A 116 -19.28 -13.70 23.29
CA VAL A 116 -20.75 -13.76 23.19
C VAL A 116 -21.26 -15.15 23.62
N GLU A 117 -20.62 -16.23 23.20
CA GLU A 117 -21.01 -17.58 23.61
C GLU A 117 -20.82 -17.78 25.12
N ALA A 118 -19.72 -17.29 25.69
CA ALA A 118 -19.47 -17.35 27.13
C ALA A 118 -20.49 -16.51 27.93
N GLU A 119 -20.90 -15.35 27.42
CA GLU A 119 -21.96 -14.53 28.04
C GLU A 119 -23.31 -15.26 28.00
N ARG A 120 -23.65 -15.92 26.89
CA ARG A 120 -24.87 -16.75 26.78
C ARG A 120 -24.88 -17.92 27.76
N GLN A 121 -23.74 -18.62 27.89
CA GLN A 121 -23.60 -19.73 28.84
C GLN A 121 -23.68 -19.25 30.29
N ASN A 122 -23.05 -18.11 30.61
CA ASN A 122 -23.16 -17.50 31.94
C ASN A 122 -24.59 -17.13 32.29
N GLU A 123 -25.33 -16.54 31.35
CA GLU A 123 -26.73 -16.17 31.59
C GLU A 123 -27.60 -17.41 31.84
N MET A 124 -27.39 -18.47 31.05
CA MET A 124 -28.10 -19.74 31.26
C MET A 124 -27.80 -20.33 32.65
N LEU A 125 -26.53 -20.33 33.07
CA LEU A 125 -26.14 -20.82 34.39
C LEU A 125 -26.71 -19.95 35.52
N ARG A 126 -26.72 -18.63 35.35
CA ARG A 126 -27.36 -17.70 36.31
C ARG A 126 -28.84 -18.01 36.48
N ASN A 127 -29.57 -18.18 35.39
CA ASN A 127 -31.00 -18.53 35.43
C ASN A 127 -31.23 -19.90 36.09
N GLN A 128 -30.35 -20.88 35.85
CA GLN A 128 -30.42 -22.18 36.55
C GLN A 128 -30.18 -22.04 38.05
N VAL A 129 -29.20 -21.22 38.46
CA VAL A 129 -28.93 -20.95 39.87
C VAL A 129 -30.11 -20.24 40.53
N GLU A 130 -30.69 -19.24 39.87
CA GLU A 130 -31.87 -18.51 40.36
C GLU A 130 -33.05 -19.45 40.61
N MET A 131 -33.38 -20.29 39.62
CA MET A 131 -34.44 -21.31 39.76
C MET A 131 -34.18 -22.27 40.92
N LEU A 132 -32.94 -22.74 41.09
CA LEU A 132 -32.59 -23.62 42.21
C LEU A 132 -32.69 -22.91 43.56
N MET A 133 -32.32 -21.63 43.63
CA MET A 133 -32.48 -20.83 44.85
C MET A 133 -33.96 -20.64 45.22
N GLU A 134 -34.82 -20.36 44.23
CA GLU A 134 -36.27 -20.27 44.44
C GLU A 134 -36.84 -21.59 44.96
N MET A 135 -36.51 -22.73 44.32
CA MET A 135 -36.98 -24.05 44.77
C MET A 135 -36.52 -24.39 46.19
N ILE A 136 -35.30 -24.02 46.58
CA ILE A 136 -34.81 -24.24 47.95
C ILE A 136 -35.60 -23.38 48.93
N GLN A 137 -35.84 -22.10 48.63
CA GLN A 137 -36.62 -21.20 49.48
C GLN A 137 -38.07 -21.66 49.64
N GLU A 138 -38.71 -22.11 48.55
CA GLU A 138 -40.05 -22.70 48.58
C GLU A 138 -40.10 -23.94 49.47
N ASN A 139 -39.16 -24.87 49.29
CA ASN A 139 -39.11 -26.10 50.07
C ASN A 139 -38.76 -25.87 51.55
N GLU A 140 -37.97 -24.83 51.87
CA GLU A 140 -37.71 -24.38 53.24
C GLU A 140 -38.97 -23.77 53.88
N ALA A 141 -39.74 -22.97 53.12
CA ALA A 141 -41.00 -22.39 53.59
C ALA A 141 -42.08 -23.46 53.83
N ASP A 142 -42.22 -24.42 52.92
CA ASP A 142 -43.16 -25.53 53.05
C ASP A 142 -42.83 -26.41 54.26
N ASN A 143 -41.54 -26.72 54.49
CA ASN A 143 -41.10 -27.45 55.68
C ASN A 143 -41.36 -26.67 56.97
N ALA A 144 -41.17 -25.35 56.98
CA ALA A 144 -41.47 -24.52 58.14
C ALA A 144 -42.98 -24.47 58.44
N ALA A 145 -43.82 -24.35 57.41
CA ALA A 145 -45.28 -24.37 57.56
C ALA A 145 -45.80 -25.72 58.06
N ALA A 146 -45.26 -26.84 57.55
CA ALA A 146 -45.62 -28.18 58.03
C ALA A 146 -45.24 -28.40 59.49
N ALA A 147 -44.13 -27.82 59.95
CA ALA A 147 -43.70 -27.90 61.34
C ALA A 147 -44.59 -27.07 62.30
N GLU A 148 -45.25 -26.01 61.83
CA GLU A 148 -46.22 -25.24 62.62
C GLU A 148 -47.61 -25.91 62.69
N GLU A 149 -48.01 -26.72 61.69
CA GLU A 149 -49.28 -27.47 61.74
C GLU A 149 -49.24 -28.72 62.65
N GLU A 150 -48.05 -29.29 62.92
CA GLU A 150 -47.89 -30.46 63.80
C GLU A 150 -47.64 -30.12 65.30
N GLY A 151 -47.53 -28.84 65.67
CA GLY A 151 -47.26 -28.38 67.05
C GLY A 151 -48.50 -27.90 67.82
#